data_AF-A0A9R1UTF8-F1
#
_entry.id   AF-A0A9R1UTF8-F1
#
_cell.length_a   1.000
_cell.length_b   1.000
_cell.length_c   1.000
_cell.angle_alpha   90.00
_cell.angle_beta   90.00
_cell.angle_gamma   90.00
#
_symmetry.space_group_name_H-M   'P 1'
#
loop_
_entity.id
_entity.type
_entity.pdbx_description
1 polymer ?
#
loop_
_entity_poly.entity_id
_entity_poly.type
_entity_poly.pdbx_seq_one_letter_code
_entity_poly.pdbx_strand_id
1 'polypeptide(L)'
;MEAKLPDARPLINVCDRFGFVPDLTHYLYTNNMLRYIEGYVNPGNAPLVVGQLLDDECPEDFIKGLILSVRSLLPVEPLVDECEKRNRLRLLTQFLEHLVSEGSQDVHFIIGDGTNMYDFTYVENVAHARVCAERALASDGSASKRAAGEVI
;
A
#
# COMPACT_ATOMS: atom_id res chain seq x y z
N MET A 1 -27.33 26.46 -8.74
CA MET A 1 -26.38 26.47 -9.86
C MET A 1 -25.01 26.19 -9.28
N GLU A 2 -24.61 24.92 -9.23
CA GLU A 2 -23.22 24.58 -8.91
C GLU A 2 -22.40 24.81 -10.18
N ALA A 3 -21.63 25.89 -10.19
CA ALA A 3 -20.71 26.15 -11.27
C ALA A 3 -19.64 25.05 -11.24
N LYS A 4 -19.67 24.14 -12.22
CA LYS A 4 -18.54 23.23 -12.46
C LYS A 4 -17.32 24.08 -12.79
N LEU A 5 -16.30 24.04 -11.94
CA LEU A 5 -15.06 24.74 -12.22
C LEU A 5 -14.44 24.15 -13.51
N PRO A 6 -14.11 24.98 -14.52
CA PRO A 6 -13.45 24.51 -15.74
C PRO A 6 -12.02 24.05 -15.48
N ASP A 7 -11.38 24.55 -14.41
CA ASP A 7 -10.08 24.09 -13.94
C ASP A 7 -10.04 24.08 -12.40
N ALA A 8 -9.81 22.91 -11.82
CA ALA A 8 -9.73 22.73 -10.37
C ALA A 8 -8.35 23.05 -9.79
N ARG A 9 -7.32 23.31 -10.62
CA ARG A 9 -5.94 23.63 -10.17
C ARG A 9 -5.85 24.75 -9.12
N PRO A 10 -6.56 25.89 -9.27
CA PRO A 10 -6.50 26.95 -8.26
C PRO A 10 -7.02 26.49 -6.90
N LEU A 11 -8.09 25.69 -6.90
CA LEU A 11 -8.67 25.13 -5.67
C LEU A 11 -7.72 24.13 -5.02
N ILE A 12 -7.12 23.23 -5.82
CA ILE A 12 -6.12 22.26 -5.35
C ILE A 12 -4.96 22.99 -4.66
N ASN A 13 -4.39 24.03 -5.26
CA ASN A 13 -3.28 24.78 -4.68
C ASN A 13 -3.62 25.46 -3.35
N VAL A 14 -4.88 25.89 -3.18
CA VAL A 14 -5.35 26.50 -1.94
C VAL A 14 -5.53 25.40 -0.89
N CYS A 15 -6.30 24.36 -1.21
CA CYS A 15 -6.58 23.26 -0.28
C CYS A 15 -5.30 22.53 0.17
N ASP A 16 -4.33 22.33 -0.71
CA ASP A 16 -3.02 21.75 -0.39
C ASP A 16 -2.22 22.64 0.58
N ARG A 17 -2.23 23.97 0.38
CA ARG A 17 -1.56 24.92 1.28
C ARG A 17 -2.19 25.02 2.67
N PHE A 18 -3.51 24.87 2.75
CA PHE A 18 -4.26 25.04 4.00
C PHE A 18 -4.61 23.72 4.69
N GLY A 19 -4.23 22.56 4.12
CA GLY A 19 -4.45 21.24 4.72
C GLY A 19 -5.87 20.70 4.57
N PHE A 20 -6.70 21.25 3.68
CA PHE A 20 -8.08 20.79 3.41
C PHE A 20 -8.10 19.65 2.37
N VAL A 21 -7.18 18.69 2.49
CA VAL A 21 -7.05 17.56 1.56
C VAL A 21 -8.31 16.67 1.55
N PRO A 22 -8.90 16.29 2.70
CA PRO A 22 -10.12 15.47 2.71
C PRO A 22 -11.29 16.18 2.02
N ASP A 23 -11.61 17.42 2.40
CA ASP A 23 -12.71 18.19 1.80
C ASP A 23 -12.53 18.40 0.29
N LEU A 24 -11.29 18.65 -0.16
CA LEU A 24 -10.96 18.73 -1.57
C LEU A 24 -11.21 17.41 -2.29
N THR A 25 -10.77 16.29 -1.70
CA THR A 25 -10.94 14.95 -2.27
C THR A 25 -12.43 14.64 -2.46
N HIS A 26 -13.24 14.90 -1.44
CA HIS A 26 -14.69 14.74 -1.49
C HIS A 26 -15.30 15.56 -2.64
N TYR A 27 -14.98 16.85 -2.70
CA TYR A 27 -15.47 17.73 -3.75
C TYR A 27 -15.08 17.26 -5.16
N LEU A 28 -13.82 16.87 -5.36
CA LEU A 28 -13.34 16.37 -6.65
C LEU A 28 -14.03 15.05 -7.03
N TYR A 29 -14.27 14.17 -6.06
CA TYR A 29 -14.95 12.90 -6.28
C TYR A 29 -16.43 13.10 -6.65
N THR A 30 -17.19 13.89 -5.88
CA THR A 30 -18.61 14.20 -6.17
C THR A 30 -18.81 14.87 -7.53
N ASN A 31 -17.82 15.64 -7.99
CA ASN A 31 -17.84 16.30 -9.31
C ASN A 31 -17.30 15.43 -10.46
N ASN A 32 -16.97 14.17 -10.20
CA ASN A 32 -16.40 13.23 -11.17
C ASN A 32 -15.09 13.73 -11.81
N MET A 33 -14.24 14.36 -11.00
CA MET A 33 -12.96 14.96 -11.38
C MET A 33 -11.76 14.10 -10.97
N LEU A 34 -11.86 12.77 -11.13
CA LEU A 34 -10.85 11.78 -10.69
C LEU A 34 -9.43 12.06 -11.22
N ARG A 35 -9.31 12.52 -12.47
CA ARG A 35 -8.04 12.89 -13.10
C ARG A 35 -7.24 13.95 -12.31
N TYR A 36 -7.94 14.82 -11.60
CA TYR A 36 -7.29 15.82 -10.76
C TYR A 36 -6.80 15.17 -9.47
N ILE A 37 -7.56 14.23 -8.90
CA ILE A 37 -7.18 13.45 -7.71
C ILE A 37 -5.87 12.71 -7.94
N GLU A 38 -5.75 11.98 -9.06
CA GLU A 38 -4.50 11.31 -9.44
C GLU A 38 -3.33 12.28 -9.64
N GLY A 39 -3.60 13.50 -10.11
CA GLY A 39 -2.57 14.48 -10.41
C GLY A 39 -2.01 15.23 -9.21
N TYR A 40 -2.78 15.40 -8.13
CA TYR A 40 -2.32 16.14 -6.94
C TYR A 40 -1.93 15.22 -5.78
N VAL A 41 -2.32 13.94 -5.82
CA VAL A 41 -1.90 12.98 -4.80
C VAL A 41 -0.38 12.90 -4.78
N ASN A 42 0.19 12.99 -3.60
CA ASN A 42 1.59 12.80 -3.33
C ASN A 42 1.74 11.80 -2.18
N PRO A 43 2.90 11.18 -2.00
CA PRO A 43 3.07 10.18 -0.94
C PRO A 43 2.74 10.72 0.46
N GLY A 44 2.94 12.03 0.71
CA GLY A 44 2.64 12.65 2.00
C GLY A 44 1.15 12.82 2.32
N ASN A 45 0.32 13.10 1.30
CA ASN A 45 -1.12 13.34 1.45
C ASN A 45 -1.96 12.11 1.07
N ALA A 46 -1.37 11.13 0.40
CA ALA A 46 -2.04 9.91 -0.06
C ALA A 46 -2.81 9.16 1.04
N PRO A 47 -2.30 9.00 2.29
CA PRO A 47 -3.10 8.37 3.35
C PRO A 47 -4.43 9.08 3.61
N LEU A 48 -4.41 10.41 3.64
CA LEU A 48 -5.60 11.23 3.86
C LEU A 48 -6.56 11.16 2.65
N VAL A 49 -6.02 11.19 1.43
CA VAL A 49 -6.81 11.06 0.20
C VAL A 49 -7.47 9.69 0.13
N VAL A 50 -6.71 8.61 0.36
CA VAL A 50 -7.24 7.24 0.40
C VAL A 50 -8.32 7.12 1.46
N GLY A 51 -8.09 7.69 2.63
CA GLY A 51 -9.07 7.72 3.69
C GLY A 51 -10.38 8.37 3.26
N GLN A 52 -10.32 9.59 2.72
CA GLN A 52 -11.54 10.25 2.25
C GLN A 52 -12.24 9.48 1.13
N LEU A 53 -11.49 8.91 0.17
CA LEU A 53 -12.07 8.09 -0.90
C LEU A 53 -12.79 6.85 -0.36
N LEU A 54 -12.30 6.25 0.72
CA LEU A 54 -12.97 5.15 1.40
C LEU A 54 -14.29 5.60 2.07
N ASP A 55 -14.32 6.79 2.67
CA ASP A 55 -15.54 7.37 3.24
C ASP A 55 -16.59 7.67 2.15
N ASP A 56 -16.12 8.08 0.97
CA ASP A 56 -16.98 8.39 -0.19
C ASP A 56 -17.40 7.14 -1.00
N GLU A 57 -17.14 5.94 -0.47
CA GLU A 57 -17.45 4.65 -1.10
C GLU A 57 -16.84 4.51 -2.52
N CYS A 58 -15.65 5.07 -2.72
CA CYS A 58 -14.95 5.00 -3.99
C CYS A 58 -14.60 3.54 -4.37
N PRO A 59 -14.68 3.16 -5.66
CA PRO A 59 -14.31 1.83 -6.11
C PRO A 59 -12.88 1.46 -5.70
N GLU A 60 -12.75 0.29 -5.07
CA GLU A 60 -11.46 -0.19 -4.55
C GLU A 60 -10.38 -0.29 -5.64
N ASP A 61 -10.76 -0.56 -6.89
CA ASP A 61 -9.84 -0.63 -8.03
C ASP A 61 -9.13 0.70 -8.30
N PHE A 62 -9.87 1.82 -8.17
CA PHE A 62 -9.30 3.15 -8.33
C PHE A 62 -8.33 3.46 -7.18
N ILE A 63 -8.73 3.16 -5.95
CA ILE A 63 -7.89 3.36 -4.75
C ILE A 63 -6.61 2.53 -4.86
N LYS A 64 -6.68 1.26 -5.28
CA LYS A 64 -5.51 0.40 -5.50
C LYS A 64 -4.59 0.98 -6.57
N GLY A 65 -5.15 1.46 -7.69
CA GLY A 65 -4.38 2.14 -8.74
C GLY A 65 -3.64 3.37 -8.22
N LEU A 66 -4.31 4.19 -7.40
CA LEU A 66 -3.74 5.37 -6.77
C LEU A 66 -2.57 5.01 -5.85
N ILE A 67 -2.76 4.02 -4.95
CA ILE A 67 -1.73 3.55 -4.03
C ILE A 67 -0.52 3.01 -4.78
N LEU A 68 -0.72 2.22 -5.84
CA LEU A 68 0.36 1.70 -6.66
C LEU A 68 1.11 2.81 -7.42
N SER A 69 0.43 3.90 -7.79
CA SER A 69 1.05 5.04 -8.45
C SER A 69 2.06 5.76 -7.56
N VAL A 70 1.76 5.91 -6.27
CA VAL A 70 2.62 6.63 -5.29
C VAL A 70 3.43 5.71 -4.36
N ARG A 71 3.46 4.41 -4.63
CA ARG A 71 4.02 3.36 -3.75
C ARG A 71 5.46 3.56 -3.27
N SER A 72 6.32 4.23 -4.05
CA SER A 72 7.77 4.28 -3.77
C SER A 72 8.16 5.04 -2.50
N LEU A 73 7.33 5.97 -2.03
CA LEU A 73 7.61 6.84 -0.88
C LEU A 73 6.40 6.96 0.05
N LEU A 74 5.42 6.07 -0.11
CA LEU A 74 4.16 6.12 0.62
C LEU A 74 4.41 5.69 2.07
N PRO A 75 4.07 6.52 3.08
CA PRO A 75 4.22 6.15 4.47
C PRO A 75 3.17 5.08 4.81
N VAL A 76 3.66 3.88 5.11
CA VAL A 76 2.81 2.69 5.32
C VAL A 76 1.99 2.81 6.61
N GLU A 77 2.61 3.24 7.71
CA GLU A 77 1.94 3.39 9.01
C GLU A 77 0.67 4.26 8.94
N PRO A 78 0.72 5.53 8.48
CA PRO A 78 -0.49 6.35 8.36
C PRO A 78 -1.53 5.78 7.39
N LEU A 79 -1.09 5.08 6.34
CA LEU A 79 -2.01 4.46 5.38
C LEU A 79 -2.77 3.29 6.01
N VAL A 80 -2.08 2.46 6.79
CA VAL A 80 -2.68 1.34 7.52
C VAL A 80 -3.68 1.88 8.54
N ASP A 81 -3.31 2.90 9.32
CA ASP A 81 -4.21 3.55 10.30
C ASP A 81 -5.50 4.06 9.65
N GLU A 82 -5.41 4.75 8.51
CA GLU A 82 -6.57 5.28 7.80
C GLU A 82 -7.47 4.19 7.21
N CYS A 83 -6.88 3.08 6.74
CA CYS A 83 -7.61 1.90 6.27
C CYS A 83 -8.23 1.09 7.42
N GLU A 84 -7.56 1.02 8.58
CA GLU A 84 -8.00 0.28 9.76
C GLU A 84 -9.22 0.92 10.40
N LYS A 85 -9.21 2.24 10.60
CA LYS A 85 -10.36 3.00 11.14
C LYS A 85 -11.65 2.74 10.36
N ARG A 86 -11.53 2.41 9.07
CA ARG A 86 -12.64 2.16 8.14
C ARG A 86 -12.92 0.67 7.92
N ASN A 87 -12.21 -0.22 8.59
CA ASN A 87 -12.28 -1.68 8.42
C ASN A 87 -12.00 -2.17 6.98
N ARG A 88 -11.10 -1.48 6.26
CA ARG A 88 -10.78 -1.74 4.84
C ARG A 88 -9.34 -2.24 4.61
N LEU A 89 -8.69 -2.78 5.64
CA LEU A 89 -7.31 -3.30 5.58
C LEU A 89 -7.04 -4.30 4.44
N ARG A 90 -8.06 -5.08 4.05
CA ARG A 90 -7.95 -6.04 2.92
C ARG A 90 -7.60 -5.38 1.58
N LEU A 91 -7.82 -4.08 1.43
CA LEU A 91 -7.44 -3.34 0.22
C LEU A 91 -5.92 -3.24 0.06
N LEU A 92 -5.18 -3.21 1.16
CA LEU A 92 -3.73 -3.04 1.17
C LEU A 92 -2.97 -4.33 0.82
N THR A 93 -3.62 -5.50 0.84
CA THR A 93 -2.98 -6.81 0.60
C THR A 93 -2.11 -6.81 -0.66
N GLN A 94 -2.65 -6.34 -1.79
CA GLN A 94 -1.93 -6.32 -3.06
C GLN A 94 -0.73 -5.36 -3.02
N PHE A 95 -0.87 -4.20 -2.38
CA PHE A 95 0.22 -3.24 -2.22
C PHE A 95 1.36 -3.80 -1.37
N LEU A 96 1.02 -4.46 -0.25
CA LEU A 96 1.99 -5.09 0.65
C LEU A 96 2.72 -6.25 -0.03
N GLU A 97 2.02 -7.09 -0.80
CA GLU A 97 2.64 -8.15 -1.60
C GLU A 97 3.65 -7.60 -2.61
N HIS A 98 3.32 -6.49 -3.29
CA HIS A 98 4.24 -5.82 -4.20
C HIS A 98 5.47 -5.25 -3.48
N LEU A 99 5.31 -4.61 -2.32
CA LEU A 99 6.44 -4.09 -1.54
C LEU A 99 7.39 -5.20 -1.07
N VAL A 100 6.83 -6.35 -0.64
CA VAL A 100 7.61 -7.53 -0.25
C VAL A 100 8.35 -8.13 -1.45
N SER A 101 7.69 -8.23 -2.60
CA SER A 101 8.31 -8.73 -3.84
C SER A 101 9.41 -7.81 -4.37
N GLU A 102 9.33 -6.50 -4.13
CA GLU A 102 10.35 -5.52 -4.53
C GLU A 102 11.55 -5.49 -3.57
N GLY A 103 11.52 -6.28 -2.49
CA GLY A 103 12.62 -6.40 -1.53
C GLY A 103 12.73 -5.23 -0.56
N SER A 104 11.67 -4.42 -0.42
CA SER A 104 11.65 -3.33 0.55
C SER A 104 11.79 -3.89 1.98
N GLN A 105 12.68 -3.31 2.79
CA GLN A 105 12.92 -3.76 4.17
C GLN A 105 11.97 -3.11 5.19
N ASP A 106 11.18 -2.12 4.77
CA ASP A 106 10.18 -1.43 5.60
C ASP A 106 8.95 -2.29 5.95
N VAL A 107 8.93 -3.56 5.55
CA VAL A 107 7.95 -4.55 6.03
C VAL A 107 8.14 -4.89 7.51
N HIS A 108 9.29 -4.54 8.10
CA HIS A 108 9.61 -4.85 9.48
C HIS A 108 8.65 -4.15 10.48
N PHE A 109 8.07 -3.00 10.11
CA PHE A 109 7.08 -2.29 10.92
C PHE A 109 5.68 -2.94 10.91
N ILE A 110 5.39 -3.83 9.94
CA ILE A 110 4.13 -4.59 9.90
C ILE A 110 4.20 -5.87 10.73
N ILE A 111 5.40 -6.24 11.23
CA ILE A 111 5.53 -7.34 12.19
C ILE A 111 5.22 -6.78 13.58
N GLY A 112 3.93 -6.61 13.83
CA GLY A 112 3.24 -6.69 15.12
C GLY A 112 3.95 -6.29 16.40
N ASP A 113 3.34 -5.33 17.11
CA ASP A 113 3.47 -5.20 18.57
C ASP A 113 2.69 -6.29 19.35
N GLY A 114 2.05 -7.23 18.64
CA GLY A 114 1.32 -8.36 19.21
C GLY A 114 -0.08 -8.05 19.74
N THR A 115 -0.65 -6.88 19.44
CA THR A 115 -1.97 -6.48 19.94
C THR A 115 -3.13 -6.70 18.97
N ASN A 116 -2.86 -6.96 17.69
CA ASN A 116 -3.88 -6.88 16.64
C ASN A 116 -4.19 -8.23 15.96
N MET A 117 -5.47 -8.56 15.79
CA MET A 117 -5.94 -9.88 15.32
C MET A 117 -5.54 -10.20 13.85
N TYR A 118 -5.23 -9.17 13.06
CA TYR A 118 -4.77 -9.31 11.66
C TYR A 118 -3.27 -9.63 11.54
N ASP A 119 -2.51 -9.42 12.61
CA ASP A 119 -1.09 -9.76 12.74
C ASP A 119 -0.89 -11.29 12.59
N PHE A 120 -1.75 -12.08 13.24
CA PHE A 120 -1.66 -13.55 13.19
C PHE A 120 -1.96 -14.15 11.81
N THR A 121 -2.85 -13.54 11.02
CA THR A 121 -3.25 -14.10 9.71
C THR A 121 -2.27 -13.75 8.57
N TYR A 122 -1.50 -12.67 8.69
CA TYR A 122 -0.52 -12.26 7.67
C TYR A 122 0.87 -12.86 7.94
N VAL A 123 1.23 -13.01 9.22
CA VAL A 123 2.49 -13.61 9.67
C VAL A 123 2.61 -15.08 9.26
N GLU A 124 1.54 -15.88 9.34
CA GLU A 124 1.63 -17.29 8.94
C GLU A 124 1.81 -17.49 7.44
N ASN A 125 1.23 -16.66 6.55
CA ASN A 125 1.34 -16.90 5.12
C ASN A 125 2.61 -16.30 4.49
N VAL A 126 3.06 -15.13 4.94
CA VAL A 126 4.25 -14.46 4.37
C VAL A 126 5.54 -14.96 5.03
N ALA A 127 5.56 -15.18 6.35
CA ALA A 127 6.74 -15.76 7.01
C ALA A 127 6.94 -17.22 6.62
N HIS A 128 5.86 -18.01 6.44
CA HIS A 128 5.98 -19.39 5.98
C HIS A 128 6.39 -19.46 4.50
N ALA A 129 5.96 -18.52 3.65
CA ALA A 129 6.47 -18.41 2.28
C ALA A 129 7.97 -18.05 2.24
N ARG A 130 8.45 -17.13 3.09
CA ARG A 130 9.87 -16.77 3.20
C ARG A 130 10.73 -17.90 3.80
N VAL A 131 10.27 -18.56 4.86
CA VAL A 131 10.95 -19.73 5.46
C VAL A 131 10.96 -20.92 4.51
N CYS A 132 9.89 -21.16 3.75
CA CYS A 132 9.86 -22.19 2.71
C CYS A 132 10.79 -21.84 1.54
N ALA A 133 10.87 -20.58 1.13
CA ALA A 133 11.79 -20.13 0.08
C ALA A 133 13.27 -20.19 0.52
N GLU A 134 13.59 -19.78 1.75
CA GLU A 134 14.94 -19.88 2.31
C GLU A 134 15.36 -21.34 2.54
N ARG A 135 14.46 -22.21 3.01
CA ARG A 135 14.74 -23.65 3.12
C ARG A 135 14.92 -24.34 1.77
N ALA A 136 14.16 -23.95 0.76
CA ALA A 136 14.33 -24.47 -0.60
C ALA A 136 15.68 -24.05 -1.22
N LEU A 137 16.06 -22.78 -1.07
CA LEU A 137 17.35 -22.26 -1.55
C LEU A 137 18.55 -22.79 -0.74
N ALA A 138 18.39 -23.06 0.57
CA ALA A 138 19.42 -23.67 1.41
C ALA A 138 19.56 -25.19 1.21
N SER A 139 18.51 -25.86 0.71
CA SER A 139 18.47 -27.32 0.48
C SER A 139 19.23 -27.76 -0.78
N ASP A 140 19.55 -26.87 -1.71
CA ASP A 140 20.33 -27.21 -2.92
C ASP A 140 21.87 -27.14 -2.70
N GLY A 141 22.31 -27.03 -1.44
CA GLY A 141 23.72 -26.94 -1.07
C GLY A 141 24.33 -28.16 -0.38
N SER A 142 23.59 -29.26 -0.16
CA SER A 142 24.13 -30.40 0.60
C SER A 142 23.61 -31.80 0.22
N ALA A 143 23.43 -32.08 -1.07
CA ALA A 143 23.30 -33.45 -1.56
C ALA A 143 24.25 -33.75 -2.72
N SER A 144 25.58 -33.64 -2.49
CA SER A 144 26.57 -34.61 -3.01
C SER A 144 27.99 -34.27 -2.52
N LYS A 145 28.34 -34.70 -1.31
CA LYS A 145 29.73 -35.07 -1.01
C LYS A 145 29.74 -36.59 -0.86
N ARG A 146 30.33 -37.30 -1.83
CA ARG A 146 31.19 -38.51 -1.69
C ARG A 146 31.11 -39.41 -2.92
N ALA A 147 32.07 -39.24 -3.82
CA ALA A 147 32.71 -40.33 -4.56
C ALA A 147 34.06 -39.85 -5.08
N ALA A 148 35.02 -39.65 -4.17
CA ALA A 148 36.42 -39.76 -4.54
C ALA A 148 36.80 -41.23 -4.35
N GLY A 149 37.18 -41.88 -5.44
CA GLY A 149 37.60 -43.27 -5.52
C GLY A 149 38.29 -43.49 -6.86
N GLU A 150 39.47 -42.90 -7.00
CA GLU A 150 40.40 -43.21 -8.08
C GLU A 150 41.10 -44.54 -7.76
N VAL A 151 41.02 -45.51 -8.68
CA VAL A 151 42.04 -46.55 -8.83
C VAL A 151 42.22 -46.83 -10.32
N ILE A 152 43.49 -46.77 -10.70
CA ILE A 152 44.22 -47.24 -11.89
C ILE A 152 43.55 -48.46 -12.57
#